data_AF-A0A2V9NCR9-F1
#
_entry.id   AF-A0A2V9NCR9-F1
#
_cell.length_a   1.000
_cell.length_b   1.000
_cell.length_c   1.000
_cell.angle_alpha   90.00
_cell.angle_beta   90.00
_cell.angle_gamma   90.00
#
_symmetry.space_group_name_H-M   'P 1'
#
loop_
_entity.id
_entity.type
_entity.pdbx_description
1 polymer ?
#
loop_
_entity_poly.entity_id
_entity_poly.type
_entity_poly.pdbx_seq_one_letter_code
_entity_poly.pdbx_strand_id
1 'polypeptide(L)'
;MRSVRCAKRRVHNCSARLPEVTRSRHAKYGNTVFHLEPNIKEAPGGLRDYNVACWMALLSAIDQECRWPATESFLPDSTRQLKPALQFLSSVRTFLHYRQGRDDNMLAWESQDEAAVRHIGLSDSSALDAAGWMRLYFRQARALHYECLRLLESVPAARSSLYRTYQNWRSRLSNADFSVVDSLIYLQQPSAVRDPELMFRIFSFAAHHGLRPALSTETRIQQVLPMLAENPPSGPESWRYLQSVLVEPHAADALRAMHSLGLLTILVPELKLIDCLVVRDFYHRFTVDEHSFLAIECLHRALHAKSEWDQRYGRLLEELERPELLYFGPSGA
;
A
#
# COMPACT_ATOMS: atom_id res chain seq x y z
N MET A 1 31.96 27.49 -3.73
CA MET A 1 30.92 27.43 -4.80
C MET A 1 30.94 26.16 -5.67
N ARG A 2 32.07 25.67 -6.19
CA ARG A 2 32.12 24.42 -7.01
C ARG A 2 31.70 23.14 -6.26
N SER A 3 32.07 23.03 -4.97
CA SER A 3 31.68 21.90 -4.10
C SER A 3 30.16 21.79 -3.90
N VAL A 4 29.49 22.91 -3.63
CA VAL A 4 28.02 22.97 -3.43
C VAL A 4 27.25 22.61 -4.71
N ARG A 5 27.70 23.05 -5.89
CA ARG A 5 27.08 22.68 -7.18
C ARG A 5 27.25 21.18 -7.49
N CYS A 6 28.38 20.58 -7.12
CA CYS A 6 28.61 19.14 -7.28
C CYS A 6 27.71 18.33 -6.33
N ALA A 7 27.53 18.78 -5.08
CA ALA A 7 26.63 18.17 -4.11
C ALA A 7 25.16 18.19 -4.57
N LYS A 8 24.64 19.34 -5.02
CA LYS A 8 23.27 19.45 -5.54
C LYS A 8 23.01 18.53 -6.73
N ARG A 9 23.95 18.43 -7.68
CA ARG A 9 23.81 17.55 -8.84
C ARG A 9 23.78 16.06 -8.46
N ARG A 10 24.56 15.66 -7.46
CA ARG A 10 24.56 14.28 -6.93
C ARG A 10 23.28 13.97 -6.16
N VAL A 11 22.82 14.88 -5.30
CA VAL A 11 21.54 14.77 -4.58
C VAL A 11 20.40 14.59 -5.57
N HIS A 12 20.30 15.45 -6.58
CA HIS A 12 19.26 15.36 -7.60
C HIS A 12 19.29 14.02 -8.36
N ASN A 13 20.47 13.49 -8.70
CA ASN A 13 20.59 12.19 -9.36
C ASN A 13 20.16 11.03 -8.44
N CYS A 14 20.60 11.04 -7.17
CA CYS A 14 20.20 10.03 -6.20
C CYS A 14 18.69 10.06 -5.93
N SER A 15 18.11 11.25 -5.71
CA SER A 15 16.67 11.43 -5.53
C SER A 15 15.87 10.96 -6.74
N ALA A 16 16.41 11.07 -7.96
CA ALA A 16 15.76 10.56 -9.15
C ALA A 16 15.83 9.02 -9.30
N ARG A 17 16.99 8.40 -8.98
CA ARG A 17 17.22 6.96 -9.18
C ARG A 17 16.66 6.09 -8.05
N LEU A 18 16.65 6.59 -6.82
CA LEU A 18 16.21 5.82 -5.66
C LEU A 18 14.74 5.34 -5.76
N PRO A 19 13.78 6.16 -6.24
CA PRO A 19 12.42 5.70 -6.52
C PRO A 19 12.35 4.59 -7.58
N GLU A 20 13.16 4.67 -8.64
CA GLU A 20 13.18 3.67 -9.72
C GLU A 20 13.70 2.32 -9.23
N VAL A 21 14.80 2.32 -8.48
CA VAL A 21 15.37 1.11 -7.87
C VAL A 21 14.41 0.51 -6.86
N THR A 22 13.75 1.33 -6.04
CA THR A 22 12.75 0.86 -5.07
C THR A 22 11.54 0.23 -5.76
N ARG A 23 10.96 0.88 -6.77
CA ARG A 23 9.86 0.29 -7.56
C ARG A 23 10.25 -1.02 -8.22
N SER A 24 11.45 -1.10 -8.80
CA SER A 24 11.96 -2.33 -9.43
C SER A 24 12.13 -3.46 -8.42
N ARG A 25 12.53 -3.16 -7.19
CA ARG A 25 12.60 -4.13 -6.09
C ARG A 25 11.20 -4.58 -5.67
N HIS A 26 10.28 -3.67 -5.42
CA HIS A 26 8.89 -4.00 -5.05
C HIS A 26 8.21 -4.88 -6.11
N ALA A 27 8.45 -4.62 -7.40
CA ALA A 27 7.89 -5.40 -8.49
C ALA A 27 8.32 -6.88 -8.47
N LYS A 28 9.54 -7.20 -8.00
CA LYS A 28 9.99 -8.60 -7.83
C LYS A 28 9.17 -9.37 -6.80
N TYR A 29 8.49 -8.65 -5.89
CA TYR A 29 7.60 -9.18 -4.87
C TYR A 29 6.14 -8.82 -5.16
N GLY A 30 5.77 -8.61 -6.43
CA GLY A 30 4.38 -8.35 -6.81
C GLY A 30 3.78 -7.07 -6.24
N ASN A 31 4.62 -6.11 -5.81
CA ASN A 31 4.20 -4.83 -5.22
C ASN A 31 3.27 -4.96 -4.01
N THR A 32 3.41 -6.04 -3.22
CA THR A 32 2.57 -6.28 -2.05
C THR A 32 3.40 -6.62 -0.81
N VAL A 33 2.93 -6.16 0.35
CA VAL A 33 3.47 -6.52 1.66
C VAL A 33 2.94 -7.87 2.15
N PHE A 34 1.89 -8.40 1.51
CA PHE A 34 1.04 -9.46 2.05
C PHE A 34 1.47 -10.90 1.69
N HIS A 35 2.74 -11.12 1.30
CA HIS A 35 3.23 -12.50 1.10
C HIS A 35 3.26 -13.22 2.45
N LEU A 36 2.74 -14.46 2.49
CA LEU A 36 2.70 -15.25 3.73
C LEU A 36 4.09 -15.71 4.18
N GLU A 37 5.02 -15.91 3.26
CA GLU A 37 6.44 -16.14 3.54
C GLU A 37 7.26 -14.97 2.96
N PRO A 38 7.30 -13.81 3.66
CA PRO A 38 7.91 -12.61 3.12
C PRO A 38 9.43 -12.61 3.31
N ASN A 39 10.13 -11.92 2.40
CA ASN A 39 11.50 -11.51 2.66
C ASN A 39 11.52 -10.21 3.48
N ILE A 40 11.87 -10.29 4.76
CA ILE A 40 11.77 -9.15 5.70
C ILE A 40 12.72 -7.99 5.39
N LYS A 41 13.67 -8.20 4.48
CA LYS A 41 14.68 -7.20 4.10
C LYS A 41 14.31 -6.50 2.81
N GLU A 42 14.00 -7.25 1.77
CA GLU A 42 13.88 -6.73 0.40
C GLU A 42 12.43 -6.56 -0.08
N ALA A 43 11.46 -7.27 0.50
CA ALA A 43 10.05 -7.09 0.13
C ALA A 43 9.54 -5.68 0.48
N PRO A 44 8.43 -5.21 -0.15
CA PRO A 44 7.69 -4.03 0.31
C PRO A 44 7.46 -4.08 1.82
N GLY A 45 7.68 -2.96 2.52
CA GLY A 45 7.55 -2.91 3.98
C GLY A 45 8.71 -3.54 4.77
N GLY A 46 9.73 -4.07 4.09
CA GLY A 46 10.93 -4.63 4.72
C GLY A 46 11.96 -3.58 5.14
N LEU A 47 13.04 -4.03 5.78
CA LEU A 47 14.12 -3.15 6.29
C LEU A 47 14.74 -2.23 5.23
N ARG A 48 14.72 -2.63 3.95
CA ARG A 48 15.22 -1.79 2.87
C ARG A 48 14.32 -0.58 2.61
N ASP A 49 13.01 -0.69 2.82
CA ASP A 49 12.09 0.45 2.72
C ASP A 49 12.39 1.50 3.82
N TYR A 50 12.81 1.07 5.01
CA TYR A 50 13.25 1.99 6.08
C TYR A 50 14.53 2.73 5.66
N ASN A 51 15.51 2.02 5.11
CA ASN A 51 16.73 2.66 4.61
C ASN A 51 16.43 3.68 3.51
N VAL A 52 15.51 3.33 2.59
CA VAL A 52 15.03 4.25 1.55
C VAL A 52 14.38 5.47 2.18
N ALA A 53 13.51 5.31 3.17
CA ALA A 53 12.90 6.41 3.90
C ALA A 53 13.94 7.35 4.53
N CYS A 54 14.93 6.81 5.24
CA CYS A 54 16.03 7.59 5.82
C CYS A 54 16.83 8.34 4.75
N TRP A 55 17.17 7.67 3.64
CA TRP A 55 17.92 8.30 2.55
C TRP A 55 17.12 9.40 1.86
N MET A 56 15.84 9.19 1.61
CA MET A 56 14.96 10.19 0.99
C MET A 56 14.83 11.44 1.86
N ALA A 57 14.63 11.25 3.17
CA ALA A 57 14.51 12.36 4.09
C ALA A 57 15.87 13.08 4.29
N LEU A 58 17.00 12.36 4.30
CA LEU A 58 18.34 12.96 4.27
C LEU A 58 18.58 13.79 3.00
N LEU A 59 18.24 13.24 1.82
CA LEU A 59 18.40 13.94 0.55
C LEU A 59 17.54 15.21 0.49
N SER A 60 16.31 15.15 1.03
CA SER A 60 15.42 16.31 1.14
C SER A 60 16.01 17.39 2.05
N ALA A 61 16.54 17.02 3.23
CA ALA A 61 17.18 17.97 4.14
C ALA A 61 18.40 18.65 3.51
N ILE A 62 19.25 17.89 2.81
CA ILE A 62 20.42 18.44 2.10
C ILE A 62 20.00 19.40 0.99
N ASP A 63 18.92 19.11 0.27
CA ASP A 63 18.43 19.98 -0.80
C ASP A 63 17.89 21.32 -0.25
N GLN A 64 17.16 21.27 0.86
CA GLN A 64 16.62 22.45 1.55
C GLN A 64 17.71 23.31 2.18
N GLU A 65 18.60 22.71 2.97
CA GLU A 65 19.59 23.46 3.76
C GLU A 65 20.92 23.69 3.04
N CYS A 66 21.13 23.07 1.88
CA CYS A 66 22.37 23.11 1.11
C CYS A 66 23.63 22.68 1.90
N ARG A 67 23.45 21.94 2.99
CA ARG A 67 24.51 21.43 3.88
C ARG A 67 24.22 19.99 4.29
N TRP A 68 25.25 19.28 4.71
CA TRP A 68 25.06 17.98 5.35
C TRP A 68 24.51 18.19 6.77
N PRO A 69 23.45 17.46 7.17
CA PRO A 69 23.00 17.48 8.55
C PRO A 69 24.10 16.95 9.48
N ALA A 70 24.07 17.40 10.73
CA ALA A 70 25.00 16.92 11.76
C ALA A 70 24.87 15.40 11.94
N THR A 71 25.97 14.72 12.28
CA THR A 71 26.02 13.25 12.47
C THR A 71 24.94 12.72 13.41
N GLU A 72 24.58 13.54 14.40
CA GLU A 72 23.56 13.24 15.42
C GLU A 72 22.11 13.38 14.91
N SER A 73 21.90 13.99 13.73
CA SER A 73 20.61 14.24 13.09
C SER A 73 20.40 13.45 11.79
N PHE A 74 21.21 12.42 11.53
CA PHE A 74 21.12 11.61 10.30
C PHE A 74 19.80 10.83 10.18
N LEU A 75 19.10 10.61 11.29
CA LEU A 75 17.75 10.09 11.29
C LEU A 75 16.78 11.27 11.44
N PRO A 76 16.08 11.65 10.36
CA PRO A 76 15.12 12.74 10.45
C PRO A 76 13.97 12.36 11.37
N ASP A 77 13.45 13.35 12.11
CA ASP A 77 12.33 13.18 13.06
C ASP A 77 11.11 12.53 12.41
N SER A 78 10.93 12.69 11.09
CA SER A 78 9.87 12.02 10.32
C SER A 78 9.93 10.50 10.42
N THR A 79 11.11 9.90 10.59
CA THR A 79 11.27 8.44 10.74
C THR A 79 11.09 7.94 12.17
N ARG A 80 10.88 8.84 13.15
CA ARG A 80 10.69 8.45 14.56
C ARG A 80 9.45 7.59 14.75
N GLN A 81 8.40 7.83 13.95
CA GLN A 81 7.17 7.03 13.95
C GLN A 81 7.41 5.59 13.45
N LEU A 82 8.48 5.35 12.67
CA LEU A 82 8.86 4.02 12.18
C LEU A 82 9.71 3.22 13.17
N LYS A 83 10.10 3.80 14.31
CA LYS A 83 10.96 3.14 15.28
C LYS A 83 10.37 1.80 15.79
N PRO A 84 9.07 1.69 16.12
CA PRO A 84 8.50 0.40 16.52
C PRO A 84 8.60 -0.65 15.41
N ALA A 85 8.29 -0.28 14.17
CA ALA A 85 8.40 -1.18 13.01
C ALA A 85 9.84 -1.64 12.78
N LEU A 86 10.81 -0.73 12.88
CA LEU A 86 12.23 -1.05 12.77
C LEU A 86 12.68 -1.99 13.89
N GLN A 87 12.30 -1.73 15.13
CA GLN A 87 12.66 -2.57 16.28
C GLN A 87 12.10 -3.98 16.12
N PHE A 88 10.83 -4.09 15.72
CA PHE A 88 10.20 -5.36 15.42
C PHE A 88 10.95 -6.12 14.32
N LEU A 89 11.09 -5.54 13.13
CA LEU A 89 11.76 -6.19 11.98
C LEU A 89 13.23 -6.52 12.24
N SER A 90 13.94 -5.69 13.01
CA SER A 90 15.32 -5.96 13.40
C SER A 90 15.42 -7.14 14.36
N SER A 91 14.45 -7.27 15.28
CA SER A 91 14.35 -8.42 16.18
C SER A 91 14.07 -9.71 15.39
N VAL A 92 13.14 -9.65 14.42
CA VAL A 92 12.85 -10.77 13.52
C VAL A 92 14.08 -11.16 12.71
N ARG A 93 14.80 -10.20 12.13
CA ARG A 93 16.02 -10.49 11.35
C ARG A 93 17.10 -11.14 12.19
N THR A 94 17.32 -10.60 13.38
CA THR A 94 18.29 -11.15 14.34
C THR A 94 17.94 -12.59 14.69
N PHE A 95 16.66 -12.86 14.98
CA PHE A 95 16.17 -14.21 15.22
C PHE A 95 16.42 -15.15 14.03
N LEU A 96 16.07 -14.75 12.80
CA LEU A 96 16.31 -15.57 11.61
C LEU A 96 17.79 -15.89 11.40
N HIS A 97 18.67 -14.91 11.62
CA HIS A 97 20.12 -15.08 11.47
C HIS A 97 20.69 -16.03 12.52
N TYR A 98 20.27 -15.91 13.77
CA TYR A 98 20.69 -16.84 14.83
C TYR A 98 20.16 -18.26 14.60
N ARG A 99 18.93 -18.39 14.11
CA ARG A 99 18.33 -19.68 13.79
C ARG A 99 19.08 -20.40 12.66
N GLN A 100 19.45 -19.67 11.59
CA GLN A 100 20.03 -20.28 10.39
C GLN A 100 21.57 -20.26 10.34
N GLY A 101 22.22 -19.48 11.21
CA GLY A 101 23.68 -19.31 11.23
C GLY A 101 24.25 -18.57 10.01
N ARG A 102 23.41 -17.85 9.26
CA ARG A 102 23.77 -17.11 8.03
C ARG A 102 22.84 -15.92 7.79
N ASP A 103 23.13 -15.07 6.80
CA ASP A 103 22.22 -13.99 6.35
C ASP A 103 21.01 -14.60 5.62
N ASP A 104 20.05 -15.12 6.39
CA ASP A 104 18.74 -15.53 5.90
C ASP A 104 17.69 -14.48 6.26
N ASN A 105 16.87 -14.08 5.28
CA ASN A 105 15.85 -13.04 5.47
C ASN A 105 14.47 -13.53 5.07
N MET A 106 14.31 -14.83 4.81
CA MET A 106 13.02 -15.43 4.51
C MET A 106 12.31 -15.77 5.82
N LEU A 107 11.10 -15.22 6.02
CA LEU A 107 10.25 -15.55 7.16
C LEU A 107 9.33 -16.72 6.79
N ALA A 108 9.93 -17.90 6.69
CA ALA A 108 9.25 -19.15 6.33
C ALA A 108 8.34 -19.65 7.45
N TRP A 109 7.42 -20.55 7.12
CA TRP A 109 6.42 -21.11 8.03
C TRP A 109 6.96 -21.57 9.38
N GLU A 110 8.02 -22.37 9.40
CA GLU A 110 8.59 -22.91 10.63
C GLU A 110 9.25 -21.82 11.49
N SER A 111 9.74 -20.75 10.86
CA SER A 111 10.34 -19.61 11.54
C SER A 111 9.28 -18.70 12.16
N GLN A 112 8.10 -18.60 11.56
CA GLN A 112 6.96 -17.89 12.13
C GLN A 112 6.45 -18.56 13.41
N ASP A 113 6.37 -19.89 13.41
CA ASP A 113 5.90 -20.67 14.56
C ASP A 113 6.84 -20.48 15.76
N GLU A 114 8.15 -20.59 15.53
CA GLU A 114 9.13 -20.33 16.59
C GLU A 114 9.18 -18.86 17.02
N ALA A 115 9.04 -17.91 16.08
CA ALA A 115 9.02 -16.49 16.40
C ALA A 115 7.83 -16.13 17.29
N ALA A 116 6.66 -16.72 17.02
CA ALA A 116 5.46 -16.55 17.83
C ALA A 116 5.64 -17.11 19.25
N VAL A 117 6.11 -18.35 19.37
CA VAL A 117 6.37 -19.00 20.69
C VAL A 117 7.38 -18.20 21.51
N ARG A 118 8.42 -17.66 20.87
CA ARG A 118 9.47 -16.87 21.53
C ARG A 118 9.13 -15.38 21.66
N HIS A 119 7.93 -14.96 21.23
CA HIS A 119 7.45 -13.58 21.30
C HIS A 119 8.45 -12.59 20.66
N ILE A 120 9.06 -12.97 19.54
CA ILE A 120 10.09 -12.16 18.87
C ILE A 120 9.52 -10.81 18.46
N GLY A 121 10.19 -9.74 18.88
CA GLY A 121 9.81 -8.36 18.57
C GLY A 121 8.66 -7.81 19.41
N LEU A 122 8.13 -8.57 20.37
CA LEU A 122 7.04 -8.15 21.26
C LEU A 122 7.58 -7.80 22.65
N SER A 123 7.02 -6.75 23.25
CA SER A 123 7.31 -6.38 24.65
C SER A 123 6.41 -7.11 25.63
N ASP A 124 5.21 -7.49 25.19
CA ASP A 124 4.22 -8.18 26.00
C ASP A 124 4.22 -9.69 25.71
N SER A 125 4.06 -10.49 26.76
CA SER A 125 4.10 -11.95 26.75
C SER A 125 2.72 -12.59 26.50
N SER A 126 1.81 -11.88 25.82
CA SER A 126 0.54 -12.49 25.41
C SER A 126 0.83 -13.59 24.39
N ALA A 127 0.49 -14.83 24.73
CA ALA A 127 0.64 -15.95 23.83
C ALA A 127 -0.18 -15.71 22.55
N LEU A 128 0.52 -15.58 21.43
CA LEU A 128 -0.05 -15.50 20.09
C LEU A 128 0.31 -16.78 19.35
N ASP A 129 -0.63 -17.32 18.60
CA ASP A 129 -0.31 -18.28 17.57
C ASP A 129 0.45 -17.61 16.40
N ALA A 130 0.97 -18.41 15.47
CA ALA A 130 1.74 -17.88 14.35
C ALA A 130 0.92 -16.90 13.48
N ALA A 131 -0.38 -17.15 13.32
CA ALA A 131 -1.26 -16.28 12.55
C ALA A 131 -1.45 -14.91 13.24
N GLY A 132 -1.69 -14.88 14.55
CA GLY A 132 -1.77 -13.67 15.36
C GLY A 132 -0.46 -12.88 15.37
N TRP A 133 0.68 -13.58 15.50
CA TRP A 133 2.00 -12.95 15.40
C TRP A 133 2.26 -12.36 14.00
N MET A 134 1.89 -13.08 12.93
CA MET A 134 2.02 -12.56 11.56
C MET A 134 1.10 -11.37 11.27
N ARG A 135 -0.09 -11.28 11.88
CA ARG A 135 -0.91 -10.06 11.81
C ARG A 135 -0.15 -8.83 12.33
N LEU A 136 0.63 -9.00 13.41
CA LEU A 136 1.48 -7.92 13.93
C LEU A 136 2.60 -7.59 12.95
N TYR A 137 3.26 -8.60 12.35
CA TYR A 137 4.26 -8.39 11.29
C TYR A 137 3.68 -7.55 10.14
N PHE A 138 2.52 -7.92 9.59
CA PHE A 138 1.94 -7.20 8.45
C PHE A 138 1.57 -5.76 8.81
N ARG A 139 1.12 -5.48 10.04
CA ARG A 139 0.88 -4.10 10.50
C ARG A 139 2.16 -3.27 10.51
N GLN A 140 3.27 -3.83 10.98
CA GLN A 140 4.58 -3.13 10.96
C GLN A 140 5.08 -2.92 9.52
N ALA A 141 4.98 -3.96 8.68
CA ALA A 141 5.37 -3.89 7.27
C ALA A 141 4.52 -2.86 6.49
N ARG A 142 3.21 -2.83 6.72
CA ARG A 142 2.26 -1.89 6.09
C ARG A 142 2.60 -0.44 6.48
N ALA A 143 2.83 -0.17 7.76
CA ALA A 143 3.20 1.18 8.23
C ALA A 143 4.51 1.69 7.59
N LEU A 144 5.51 0.82 7.52
CA LEU A 144 6.81 1.13 6.94
C LEU A 144 6.73 1.30 5.42
N HIS A 145 5.96 0.45 4.74
CA HIS A 145 5.72 0.58 3.30
C HIS A 145 5.01 1.89 2.96
N TYR A 146 3.96 2.25 3.70
CA TYR A 146 3.23 3.49 3.53
C TYR A 146 4.14 4.71 3.65
N GLU A 147 4.96 4.78 4.70
CA GLU A 147 5.90 5.90 4.90
C GLU A 147 6.99 5.95 3.82
N CYS A 148 7.45 4.79 3.34
CA CYS A 148 8.37 4.73 2.21
C CYS A 148 7.74 5.33 0.94
N LEU A 149 6.52 4.90 0.58
CA LEU A 149 5.80 5.45 -0.57
C LEU A 149 5.55 6.96 -0.43
N ARG A 150 5.15 7.40 0.77
CA ARG A 150 4.98 8.82 1.09
C ARG A 150 6.20 9.65 0.76
N LEU A 151 7.37 9.19 1.17
CA LEU A 151 8.63 9.91 0.93
C LEU A 151 9.03 9.86 -0.55
N LEU A 152 8.74 8.74 -1.25
CA LEU A 152 8.96 8.62 -2.69
C LEU A 152 8.08 9.57 -3.51
N GLU A 153 6.84 9.82 -3.08
CA GLU A 153 5.93 10.79 -3.71
C GLU A 153 6.41 12.23 -3.55
N SER A 154 7.14 12.55 -2.47
CA SER A 154 7.62 13.91 -2.21
C SER A 154 8.73 14.37 -3.17
N VAL A 155 9.36 13.46 -3.93
CA VAL A 155 10.42 13.80 -4.86
C VAL A 155 9.88 14.01 -6.28
N PRO A 156 10.14 15.18 -6.89
CA PRO A 156 9.83 15.42 -8.30
C PRO A 156 10.56 14.39 -9.16
N ALA A 157 9.82 13.55 -9.87
CA ALA A 157 10.46 12.50 -10.64
C ALA A 157 11.21 13.09 -11.85
N ALA A 158 12.47 12.69 -12.03
CA ALA A 158 13.22 12.99 -13.24
C ALA A 158 12.67 12.12 -14.38
N ARG A 159 12.05 12.75 -15.39
CA ARG A 159 11.18 12.05 -16.35
C ARG A 159 11.54 12.34 -17.80
N SER A 160 11.50 11.28 -18.61
CA SER A 160 11.65 11.30 -20.05
C SER A 160 10.50 12.07 -20.74
N SER A 161 10.69 12.46 -22.00
CA SER A 161 9.68 13.18 -22.78
C SER A 161 8.37 12.39 -22.94
N LEU A 162 8.46 11.07 -23.18
CA LEU A 162 7.29 10.18 -23.29
C LEU A 162 6.48 10.14 -22.00
N TYR A 163 7.16 10.06 -20.84
CA TYR A 163 6.49 10.10 -19.55
C TYR A 163 5.74 11.43 -19.37
N ARG A 164 6.33 12.57 -19.74
CA ARG A 164 5.66 13.88 -19.63
C ARG A 164 4.42 13.96 -20.52
N THR A 165 4.47 13.42 -21.75
CA THR A 165 3.30 13.38 -22.63
C THR A 165 2.17 12.55 -22.04
N TYR A 166 2.49 11.36 -21.54
CA TYR A 166 1.51 10.50 -20.86
C TYR A 166 0.90 11.21 -19.64
N GLN A 167 1.75 11.90 -18.86
CA GLN A 167 1.30 12.63 -17.68
C GLN A 167 0.41 13.83 -18.03
N ASN A 168 0.74 14.56 -19.09
CA ASN A 168 -0.10 15.65 -19.62
C ASN A 168 -1.44 15.15 -20.15
N TRP A 169 -1.51 13.91 -20.63
CA TRP A 169 -2.80 13.31 -20.98
C TRP A 169 -3.62 13.02 -19.71
N ARG A 170 -3.01 12.39 -18.68
CA ARG A 170 -3.72 12.13 -17.40
C ARG A 170 -4.13 13.41 -16.69
N SER A 171 -3.38 14.50 -16.80
CA SER A 171 -3.77 15.77 -16.18
C SER A 171 -5.05 16.37 -16.78
N ARG A 172 -5.46 15.95 -18.00
CA ARG A 172 -6.76 16.30 -18.60
C ARG A 172 -7.95 15.65 -17.89
N LEU A 173 -7.70 14.65 -17.05
CA LEU A 173 -8.73 14.03 -16.22
C LEU A 173 -9.12 14.92 -15.02
N SER A 174 -8.39 16.01 -14.77
CA SER A 174 -8.75 16.98 -13.74
C SER A 174 -10.13 17.58 -14.00
N ASN A 175 -10.91 17.75 -12.95
CA ASN A 175 -12.27 18.29 -12.99
C ASN A 175 -12.49 19.29 -11.83
N ALA A 176 -13.74 19.66 -11.58
CA ALA A 176 -14.10 20.63 -10.55
C ALA A 176 -13.76 20.18 -9.12
N ASP A 177 -13.78 18.86 -8.87
CA ASP A 177 -13.52 18.28 -7.55
C ASP A 177 -12.04 17.89 -7.38
N PHE A 178 -11.39 17.43 -8.47
CA PHE A 178 -10.09 16.77 -8.45
C PHE A 178 -9.07 17.37 -9.42
N SER A 179 -7.82 17.46 -8.99
CA SER A 179 -6.65 17.67 -9.83
C SER A 179 -5.89 16.35 -9.99
N VAL A 180 -5.52 16.00 -11.22
CA VAL A 180 -4.71 14.82 -11.49
C VAL A 180 -3.28 15.24 -11.86
N VAL A 181 -2.35 14.96 -10.96
CA VAL A 181 -0.91 15.25 -11.14
C VAL A 181 -0.14 13.99 -10.81
N ASP A 182 0.76 13.59 -11.70
CA ASP A 182 1.62 12.41 -11.52
C ASP A 182 0.89 11.09 -11.26
N SER A 183 -0.29 10.95 -11.86
CA SER A 183 -1.22 9.83 -11.66
C SER A 183 -1.79 9.74 -10.23
N LEU A 184 -1.65 10.84 -9.47
CA LEU A 184 -2.23 11.02 -8.15
C LEU A 184 -3.40 11.99 -8.19
N ILE A 185 -4.41 11.70 -7.36
CA ILE A 185 -5.63 12.50 -7.22
C ILE A 185 -5.44 13.48 -6.06
N TYR A 186 -5.47 14.77 -6.36
CA TYR A 186 -5.46 15.86 -5.40
C TYR A 186 -6.86 16.46 -5.29
N LEU A 187 -7.29 16.79 -4.07
CA LEU A 187 -8.50 17.58 -3.86
C LEU A 187 -8.28 19.04 -4.28
N GLN A 188 -9.20 19.60 -5.07
CA GLN A 188 -9.21 21.04 -5.37
C GLN A 188 -9.53 21.85 -4.11
N GLN A 189 -10.50 21.39 -3.33
CA GLN A 189 -10.92 21.97 -2.06
C GLN A 189 -10.72 20.94 -0.95
N PRO A 190 -9.64 21.03 -0.13
CA PRO A 190 -9.35 20.03 0.90
C PRO A 190 -10.45 19.84 1.94
N SER A 191 -11.27 20.87 2.21
CA SER A 191 -12.40 20.80 3.14
C SER A 191 -13.60 20.03 2.59
N ALA A 192 -13.69 19.87 1.26
CA ALA A 192 -14.84 19.26 0.60
C ALA A 192 -14.94 17.75 0.85
N VAL A 193 -13.85 17.09 1.27
CA VAL A 193 -13.86 15.66 1.65
C VAL A 193 -14.69 15.36 2.90
N ARG A 194 -15.17 16.39 3.60
CA ARG A 194 -16.16 16.24 4.68
C ARG A 194 -17.52 15.76 4.17
N ASP A 195 -17.82 15.99 2.90
CA ASP A 195 -18.98 15.41 2.23
C ASP A 195 -18.70 13.93 1.89
N PRO A 196 -19.44 12.96 2.47
CA PRO A 196 -19.25 11.54 2.18
C PRO A 196 -19.37 11.22 0.69
N GLU A 197 -20.30 11.86 -0.03
CA GLU A 197 -20.50 11.62 -1.47
C GLU A 197 -19.25 12.00 -2.27
N LEU A 198 -18.63 13.16 -1.98
CA LEU A 198 -17.34 13.51 -2.57
C LEU A 198 -16.24 12.53 -2.19
N MET A 199 -16.18 12.10 -0.92
CA MET A 199 -15.18 11.13 -0.46
C MET A 199 -15.26 9.82 -1.25
N PHE A 200 -16.46 9.25 -1.45
CA PHE A 200 -16.62 8.01 -2.23
C PHE A 200 -16.36 8.22 -3.73
N ARG A 201 -16.71 9.40 -4.27
CA ARG A 201 -16.38 9.75 -5.66
C ARG A 201 -14.87 9.74 -5.94
N ILE A 202 -14.01 10.02 -4.96
CA ILE A 202 -12.55 9.89 -5.10
C ILE A 202 -12.18 8.45 -5.50
N PHE A 203 -12.76 7.46 -4.84
CA PHE A 203 -12.43 6.04 -5.06
C PHE A 203 -13.08 5.47 -6.30
N SER A 204 -14.31 5.88 -6.64
CA SER A 204 -14.91 5.54 -7.94
C SER A 204 -14.08 6.13 -9.09
N PHE A 205 -13.66 7.39 -8.98
CA PHE A 205 -12.77 8.03 -9.96
C PHE A 205 -11.39 7.34 -10.05
N ALA A 206 -10.84 6.93 -8.91
CA ALA A 206 -9.60 6.15 -8.85
C ALA A 206 -9.74 4.79 -9.55
N ALA A 207 -10.84 4.07 -9.29
CA ALA A 207 -11.14 2.76 -9.87
C ALA A 207 -11.40 2.84 -11.38
N HIS A 208 -12.07 3.89 -11.84
CA HIS A 208 -12.35 4.09 -13.26
C HIS A 208 -11.07 4.38 -14.06
N HIS A 209 -10.19 5.25 -13.55
CA HIS A 209 -9.02 5.72 -14.29
C HIS A 209 -7.71 4.99 -13.95
N GLY A 210 -7.69 4.12 -12.94
CA GLY A 210 -6.46 3.49 -12.44
C GLY A 210 -5.51 4.51 -11.83
N LEU A 211 -6.05 5.41 -11.01
CA LEU A 211 -5.31 6.45 -10.29
C LEU A 211 -5.24 6.09 -8.80
N ARG A 212 -4.39 6.79 -8.04
CA ARG A 212 -4.34 6.68 -6.58
C ARG A 212 -4.60 8.03 -5.94
N PRO A 213 -5.26 8.11 -4.78
CA PRO A 213 -5.29 9.34 -4.00
C PRO A 213 -3.86 9.77 -3.67
N ALA A 214 -3.55 11.06 -3.85
CA ALA A 214 -2.28 11.60 -3.36
C ALA A 214 -2.27 11.51 -1.82
N LEU A 215 -1.09 11.37 -1.22
CA LEU A 215 -0.99 11.34 0.24
C LEU A 215 -1.68 12.54 0.93
N SER A 216 -1.59 13.74 0.36
CA SER A 216 -2.30 14.90 0.91
C SER A 216 -3.81 14.69 0.96
N THR A 217 -4.38 14.01 -0.04
CA THR A 217 -5.79 13.63 -0.09
C THR A 217 -6.09 12.53 0.93
N GLU A 218 -5.25 11.49 1.00
CA GLU A 218 -5.37 10.40 1.99
C GLU A 218 -5.36 10.90 3.43
N THR A 219 -4.44 11.82 3.74
CA THR A 219 -4.34 12.45 5.07
C THR A 219 -5.63 13.20 5.43
N ARG A 220 -6.27 13.87 4.45
CA ARG A 220 -7.54 14.56 4.66
C ARG A 220 -8.70 13.59 4.87
N ILE A 221 -8.72 12.48 4.13
CA ILE A 221 -9.68 11.40 4.34
C ILE A 221 -9.53 10.84 5.76
N GLN A 222 -8.31 10.52 6.20
CA GLN A 222 -8.02 10.04 7.55
C GLN A 222 -8.46 11.00 8.66
N GLN A 223 -8.38 12.32 8.43
CA GLN A 223 -8.85 13.32 9.40
C GLN A 223 -10.38 13.34 9.55
N VAL A 224 -11.12 12.97 8.51
CA VAL A 224 -12.60 12.97 8.51
C VAL A 224 -13.17 11.60 8.86
N LEU A 225 -12.41 10.52 8.63
CA LEU A 225 -12.82 9.13 8.86
C LEU A 225 -13.47 8.87 10.23
N PRO A 226 -12.98 9.41 11.37
CA PRO A 226 -13.64 9.21 12.66
C PRO A 226 -15.11 9.71 12.69
N MET A 227 -15.41 10.85 12.05
CA MET A 227 -16.76 11.39 11.95
C MET A 227 -17.67 10.48 11.12
N LEU A 228 -17.14 9.92 10.03
CA LEU A 228 -17.86 8.95 9.21
C LEU A 228 -18.09 7.63 9.98
N ALA A 229 -17.14 7.22 10.82
CA ALA A 229 -17.27 6.02 11.63
C ALA A 229 -18.31 6.17 12.76
N GLU A 230 -18.53 7.38 13.28
CA GLU A 230 -19.58 7.68 14.27
C GLU A 230 -20.98 7.58 13.66
N ASN A 231 -21.14 7.96 12.39
CA ASN A 231 -22.40 7.89 11.65
C ASN A 231 -22.17 7.19 10.29
N PRO A 232 -21.97 5.87 10.28
CA PRO A 232 -21.69 5.15 9.06
C PRO A 232 -22.91 5.17 8.12
N PRO A 233 -22.69 5.15 6.80
CA PRO A 233 -23.78 5.04 5.84
C PRO A 233 -24.61 3.78 6.10
N SER A 234 -25.91 3.87 5.83
CA SER A 234 -26.80 2.71 5.95
C SER A 234 -26.39 1.60 4.97
N GLY A 235 -26.81 0.36 5.23
CA GLY A 235 -26.47 -0.79 4.36
C GLY A 235 -26.71 -0.54 2.86
N PRO A 236 -27.88 -0.02 2.45
CA PRO A 236 -28.14 0.32 1.04
C PRO A 236 -27.22 1.41 0.47
N GLU A 237 -26.85 2.41 1.28
CA GLU A 237 -25.93 3.48 0.85
C GLU A 237 -24.51 2.95 0.71
N SER A 238 -24.03 2.19 1.69
CA SER A 238 -22.75 1.49 1.64
C SER A 238 -22.63 0.62 0.40
N TRP A 239 -23.70 -0.14 0.08
CA TRP A 239 -23.76 -0.97 -1.11
C TRP A 239 -23.63 -0.15 -2.40
N ARG A 240 -24.39 0.96 -2.51
CA ARG A 240 -24.33 1.86 -3.66
C ARG A 240 -22.93 2.41 -3.88
N TYR A 241 -22.23 2.80 -2.81
CA TYR A 241 -20.83 3.26 -2.92
C TYR A 241 -19.89 2.15 -3.37
N LEU A 242 -19.99 0.96 -2.79
CA LEU A 242 -19.17 -0.19 -3.18
C LEU A 242 -19.42 -0.57 -4.64
N GLN A 243 -20.67 -0.62 -5.08
CA GLN A 243 -21.03 -0.95 -6.45
C GLN A 243 -20.39 0.03 -7.45
N SER A 244 -20.34 1.32 -7.12
CA SER A 244 -19.68 2.34 -7.97
C SER A 244 -18.17 2.18 -8.13
N VAL A 245 -17.54 1.38 -7.27
CA VAL A 245 -16.11 1.05 -7.33
C VAL A 245 -15.90 -0.34 -7.94
N LEU A 246 -16.72 -1.32 -7.57
CA LEU A 246 -16.56 -2.73 -7.93
C LEU A 246 -16.72 -2.98 -9.43
N VAL A 247 -17.56 -2.22 -10.12
CA VAL A 247 -17.80 -2.38 -11.56
C VAL A 247 -16.66 -1.81 -12.42
N GLU A 248 -15.75 -1.05 -11.82
CA GLU A 248 -14.72 -0.33 -12.55
C GLU A 248 -13.45 -1.17 -12.78
N PRO A 249 -12.71 -0.97 -13.90
CA PRO A 249 -11.60 -1.84 -14.29
C PRO A 249 -10.45 -1.94 -13.27
N HIS A 250 -10.27 -0.90 -12.44
CA HIS A 250 -9.24 -0.86 -11.40
C HIS A 250 -9.84 -0.93 -9.99
N ALA A 251 -10.98 -1.60 -9.84
CA ALA A 251 -11.67 -1.81 -8.56
C ALA A 251 -10.72 -2.31 -7.45
N ALA A 252 -9.90 -3.32 -7.74
CA ALA A 252 -9.00 -3.91 -6.75
C ALA A 252 -8.00 -2.88 -6.17
N ASP A 253 -7.44 -2.00 -7.00
CA ASP A 253 -6.51 -0.96 -6.54
C ASP A 253 -7.21 0.09 -5.67
N ALA A 254 -8.43 0.49 -6.05
CA ALA A 254 -9.24 1.41 -5.25
C ALA A 254 -9.65 0.78 -3.91
N LEU A 255 -10.07 -0.48 -3.90
CA LEU A 255 -10.42 -1.22 -2.68
C LEU A 255 -9.23 -1.38 -1.75
N ARG A 256 -8.03 -1.69 -2.28
CA ARG A 256 -6.78 -1.71 -1.50
C ARG A 256 -6.53 -0.36 -0.84
N ALA A 257 -6.71 0.75 -1.56
CA ALA A 257 -6.56 2.10 -1.02
C ALA A 257 -7.62 2.42 0.05
N MET A 258 -8.89 2.07 -0.18
CA MET A 258 -9.97 2.21 0.82
C MET A 258 -9.67 1.38 2.07
N HIS A 259 -9.15 0.16 1.91
CA HIS A 259 -8.79 -0.74 3.00
C HIS A 259 -7.61 -0.19 3.81
N SER A 260 -6.54 0.29 3.15
CA SER A 260 -5.38 0.86 3.84
C SER A 260 -5.72 2.13 4.62
N LEU A 261 -6.72 2.89 4.17
CA LEU A 261 -7.21 4.08 4.88
C LEU A 261 -8.21 3.72 5.99
N GLY A 262 -8.70 2.48 6.05
CA GLY A 262 -9.74 2.06 6.99
C GLY A 262 -11.16 2.45 6.58
N LEU A 263 -11.35 3.08 5.42
CA LEU A 263 -12.67 3.41 4.88
C LEU A 263 -13.49 2.15 4.57
N LEU A 264 -12.84 1.13 4.01
CA LEU A 264 -13.54 -0.09 3.60
C LEU A 264 -14.12 -0.87 4.78
N THR A 265 -13.46 -0.82 5.94
CA THR A 265 -13.94 -1.49 7.17
C THR A 265 -15.03 -0.71 7.91
N ILE A 266 -15.32 0.53 7.49
CA ILE A 266 -16.52 1.26 7.90
C ILE A 266 -17.73 0.79 7.08
N LEU A 267 -17.53 0.60 5.76
CA LEU A 267 -18.59 0.12 4.85
C LEU A 267 -18.94 -1.36 5.06
N VAL A 268 -17.91 -2.19 5.29
CA VAL A 268 -18.04 -3.64 5.49
C VAL A 268 -17.27 -4.02 6.76
N PRO A 269 -17.89 -3.92 7.95
CA PRO A 269 -17.23 -4.18 9.23
C PRO A 269 -16.61 -5.58 9.35
N GLU A 270 -17.16 -6.57 8.66
CA GLU A 270 -16.69 -7.96 8.62
C GLU A 270 -15.26 -8.06 8.09
N LEU A 271 -14.82 -7.11 7.25
CA LEU A 271 -13.46 -7.08 6.73
C LEU A 271 -12.41 -6.91 7.84
N LYS A 272 -12.79 -6.36 9.00
CA LYS A 272 -11.89 -6.28 10.17
C LYS A 272 -11.42 -7.67 10.62
N LEU A 273 -12.24 -8.71 10.43
CA LEU A 273 -11.91 -10.08 10.81
C LEU A 273 -10.81 -10.65 9.91
N ILE A 274 -10.80 -10.26 8.63
CA ILE A 274 -9.84 -10.76 7.64
C ILE A 274 -8.63 -9.84 7.41
N ASP A 275 -8.57 -8.66 8.04
CA ASP A 275 -7.42 -7.74 7.93
C ASP A 275 -6.12 -8.43 8.36
N CYS A 276 -5.17 -8.55 7.43
CA CYS A 276 -3.93 -9.30 7.60
C CYS A 276 -4.13 -10.77 8.05
N LEU A 277 -5.29 -11.38 7.82
CA LEU A 277 -5.56 -12.75 8.25
C LEU A 277 -4.68 -13.72 7.47
N VAL A 278 -3.91 -14.51 8.20
CA VAL A 278 -3.08 -15.58 7.68
C VAL A 278 -3.81 -16.90 7.80
N VAL A 279 -4.08 -17.53 6.65
CA VAL A 279 -4.52 -18.93 6.57
C VAL A 279 -3.35 -19.74 6.03
N ARG A 280 -2.94 -20.76 6.78
CA ARG A 280 -1.74 -21.54 6.49
C ARG A 280 -2.11 -22.81 5.75
N ASP A 281 -2.30 -22.71 4.45
CA ASP A 281 -2.50 -23.85 3.56
C ASP A 281 -1.69 -23.71 2.27
N PHE A 282 -1.69 -24.76 1.45
CA PHE A 282 -0.92 -24.82 0.21
C PHE A 282 -1.40 -23.87 -0.90
N TYR A 283 -2.59 -23.30 -0.77
CA TYR A 283 -3.21 -22.46 -1.80
C TYR A 283 -3.03 -20.96 -1.53
N HIS A 284 -2.83 -20.56 -0.27
CA HIS A 284 -2.67 -19.15 0.08
C HIS A 284 -1.22 -18.71 -0.02
N ARG A 285 -0.95 -17.86 -1.02
CA ARG A 285 0.30 -17.09 -1.11
C ARG A 285 0.22 -15.74 -0.37
N PHE A 286 -0.99 -15.22 -0.21
CA PHE A 286 -1.28 -13.92 0.36
C PHE A 286 -2.23 -14.01 1.55
N THR A 287 -2.31 -12.96 2.36
CA THR A 287 -3.35 -12.82 3.38
C THR A 287 -4.75 -12.80 2.77
N VAL A 288 -5.76 -13.18 3.54
CA VAL A 288 -7.14 -13.37 3.03
C VAL A 288 -7.75 -12.08 2.47
N ASP A 289 -7.50 -10.95 3.11
CA ASP A 289 -7.87 -9.62 2.61
C ASP A 289 -7.26 -9.33 1.22
N GLU A 290 -5.95 -9.51 1.06
CA GLU A 290 -5.27 -9.29 -0.23
C GLU A 290 -5.73 -10.30 -1.30
N HIS A 291 -5.96 -11.55 -0.92
CA HIS A 291 -6.48 -12.56 -1.84
C HIS A 291 -7.87 -12.19 -2.36
N SER A 292 -8.71 -11.59 -1.50
CA SER A 292 -10.04 -11.08 -1.88
C SER A 292 -9.93 -9.99 -2.95
N PHE A 293 -8.99 -9.06 -2.81
CA PHE A 293 -8.77 -8.02 -3.83
C PHE A 293 -8.14 -8.58 -5.12
N LEU A 294 -7.24 -9.55 -5.01
CA LEU A 294 -6.66 -10.22 -6.17
C LEU A 294 -7.72 -11.00 -6.96
N ALA A 295 -8.69 -11.61 -6.28
CA ALA A 295 -9.82 -12.28 -6.93
C ALA A 295 -10.63 -11.28 -7.78
N ILE A 296 -10.95 -10.11 -7.23
CA ILE A 296 -11.64 -9.02 -7.95
C ILE A 296 -10.82 -8.57 -9.16
N GLU A 297 -9.50 -8.42 -9.02
CA GLU A 297 -8.59 -8.07 -10.11
C GLU A 297 -8.59 -9.12 -11.23
N CYS A 298 -8.59 -10.40 -10.86
CA CYS A 298 -8.65 -11.52 -11.80
C CYS A 298 -9.98 -11.58 -12.54
N LEU A 299 -11.11 -11.30 -11.88
CA LEU A 299 -12.43 -11.23 -12.51
C LEU A 299 -12.47 -10.14 -13.57
N HIS A 300 -12.03 -8.92 -13.24
CA HIS A 300 -11.94 -7.82 -14.22
C HIS A 300 -11.00 -8.12 -15.38
N ARG A 301 -9.88 -8.78 -15.13
CA ARG A 301 -8.94 -9.20 -16.18
C ARG A 301 -9.56 -10.22 -17.12
N ALA A 302 -10.30 -11.19 -16.58
CA ALA A 302 -10.97 -12.24 -17.34
C ALA A 302 -12.02 -11.65 -18.31
N LEU A 303 -12.77 -10.62 -17.87
CA LEU A 303 -13.75 -9.90 -18.71
C LEU A 303 -13.12 -9.14 -19.89
N HIS A 304 -11.81 -8.86 -19.84
CA HIS A 304 -11.09 -8.11 -20.87
C HIS A 304 -10.12 -8.97 -21.71
N ALA A 305 -10.19 -10.30 -21.57
CA ALA A 305 -9.66 -11.31 -22.49
C ALA A 305 -8.28 -11.01 -23.11
N LYS A 306 -7.22 -10.91 -22.29
CA LYS A 306 -5.85 -10.64 -22.76
C LYS A 306 -5.00 -11.89 -23.00
N SER A 307 -5.37 -13.03 -22.40
CA SER A 307 -4.69 -14.32 -22.56
C SER A 307 -5.68 -15.45 -22.88
N GLU A 308 -5.20 -16.61 -23.35
CA GLU A 308 -6.04 -17.79 -23.58
C GLU A 308 -6.79 -18.23 -22.31
N TRP A 309 -6.14 -18.12 -21.15
CA TRP A 309 -6.78 -18.41 -19.86
C TRP A 309 -7.86 -17.39 -19.52
N ASP A 310 -7.60 -16.09 -19.71
CA ASP A 310 -8.60 -15.04 -19.51
C ASP A 310 -9.81 -15.25 -20.44
N GLN A 311 -9.59 -15.63 -21.70
CA GLN A 311 -10.66 -15.93 -22.65
C GLN A 311 -11.51 -17.15 -22.26
N ARG A 312 -10.90 -18.15 -21.61
CA ARG A 312 -11.62 -19.34 -21.14
C ARG A 312 -12.52 -19.01 -19.96
N TYR A 313 -12.01 -18.29 -18.97
CA TYR A 313 -12.80 -17.91 -17.79
C TYR A 313 -13.76 -16.75 -18.08
N GLY A 314 -13.41 -15.83 -18.98
CA GLY A 314 -14.29 -14.75 -19.43
C GLY A 314 -15.58 -15.26 -20.06
N ARG A 315 -15.50 -16.30 -20.91
CA ARG A 315 -16.69 -16.96 -21.46
C ARG A 315 -17.61 -17.55 -20.40
N LEU A 316 -17.05 -18.16 -19.36
CA LEU A 316 -17.83 -18.67 -18.23
C LEU A 316 -18.48 -17.54 -17.42
N LEU A 317 -17.83 -16.37 -17.34
CA LEU A 317 -18.41 -15.19 -16.68
C LEU A 317 -19.56 -14.59 -17.49
N GLU A 318 -19.45 -14.57 -18.82
CA GLU A 318 -20.51 -14.10 -19.74
C GLU A 318 -21.76 -14.99 -19.71
N GLU A 319 -21.61 -16.27 -19.36
CA GLU A 319 -22.73 -17.22 -19.21
C GLU A 319 -23.55 -17.01 -17.92
N LEU A 320 -23.06 -16.21 -16.98
CA LEU A 320 -23.78 -15.95 -15.73
C LEU A 320 -24.88 -14.93 -15.95
N GLU A 321 -26.08 -15.23 -15.42
CA GLU A 321 -27.21 -14.29 -15.48
C GLU A 321 -26.96 -13.00 -14.70
N ARG A 322 -26.11 -13.07 -13.66
CA ARG A 322 -25.77 -11.98 -12.74
C ARG A 322 -24.29 -12.02 -12.34
N PRO A 323 -23.36 -11.68 -13.26
CA PRO A 323 -21.92 -11.70 -12.97
C PRO A 323 -21.53 -10.73 -11.84
N GLU A 324 -22.33 -9.68 -11.60
CA GLU A 324 -22.16 -8.76 -10.48
C GLU A 324 -22.19 -9.46 -9.11
N LEU A 325 -22.87 -10.61 -8.99
CA LEU A 325 -22.92 -11.39 -7.75
C LEU A 325 -21.61 -12.13 -7.47
N LEU A 326 -20.73 -12.33 -8.45
CA LEU A 326 -19.43 -12.96 -8.19
C LEU A 326 -18.46 -12.05 -7.43
N TYR A 327 -18.62 -10.73 -7.57
CA TYR A 327 -17.88 -9.78 -6.76
C TYR A 327 -18.26 -9.84 -5.28
N PHE A 328 -19.43 -10.45 -4.98
CA PHE A 328 -20.01 -10.60 -3.66
C PHE A 328 -20.73 -11.95 -3.57
N GLY A 329 -19.98 -13.05 -3.59
CA GLY A 329 -20.55 -14.38 -3.35
C GLY A 329 -21.42 -14.32 -2.08
N PRO A 330 -22.69 -14.77 -2.13
CA PRO A 330 -23.65 -14.44 -1.10
C PRO A 330 -23.19 -14.97 0.25
N SER A 331 -23.02 -14.06 1.21
CA SER A 331 -23.26 -14.33 2.61
C SER A 331 -24.73 -14.76 2.73
N GLY A 332 -24.98 -16.05 2.52
CA GLY A 332 -26.31 -16.63 2.56
C GLY A 332 -26.75 -16.92 3.99
N ALA A 333 -27.97 -16.48 4.27
CA ALA A 333 -28.88 -16.78 5.39
C ALA A 333 -28.79 -15.87 6.62
#